data_AF-A0A6V8QD38-F1
#
_entry.id   AF-A0A6V8QD38-F1
#
_cell.length_a   1.000
_cell.length_b   1.000
_cell.length_c   1.000
_cell.angle_alpha   90.00
_cell.angle_beta   90.00
_cell.angle_gamma   90.00
#
_symmetry.space_group_name_H-M   'P 1'
#
loop_
_entity.id
_entity.type
_entity.pdbx_description
1 polymer ?
#
loop_
_entity_poly.entity_id
_entity_poly.type
_entity_poly.pdbx_seq_one_letter_code
_entity_poly.pdbx_strand_id
1 'polypeptide(L)'
;MHAFQFTAILASIWIALNMFWILPMAFFLKEQFVTATATLEHLGMASIDLFKLNSAQILDTVRLAGIWALNSGYKGDPYFPWASAYSSPILVAISFLMPLLAFFPLLVRRNKYVLFFSLLTLLAFFVIKGPYPPLGGVIISLFTIANGKKLFT
;
A
#
# COMPACT_ATOMS: atom_id res chain seq x y z
N MET A 1 30.18 13.46 11.62
CA MET A 1 29.60 14.79 11.29
C MET A 1 29.13 14.90 9.83
N HIS A 2 29.92 14.43 8.85
CA HIS A 2 29.56 14.56 7.42
C HIS A 2 28.28 13.84 6.96
N ALA A 3 27.96 12.66 7.50
CA ALA A 3 26.74 11.94 7.13
C ALA A 3 25.47 12.71 7.50
N PHE A 4 25.46 13.39 8.65
CA PHE A 4 24.33 14.21 9.08
C PHE A 4 24.15 15.44 8.17
N GLN A 5 25.26 16.13 7.85
CA GLN A 5 25.25 17.26 6.93
C GLN A 5 24.74 16.86 5.55
N PHE A 6 25.26 15.75 5.00
CA PHE A 6 24.79 15.21 3.72
C PHE A 6 23.29 14.90 3.75
N THR A 7 22.82 14.23 4.81
CA THR A 7 21.40 13.86 4.95
C THR A 7 20.52 15.10 5.05
N ALA A 8 20.94 16.13 5.80
CA ALA A 8 20.20 17.38 5.93
C ALA A 8 20.10 18.13 4.59
N ILE A 9 21.21 18.21 3.84
CA ILE A 9 21.25 18.85 2.52
C ILE A 9 20.35 18.09 1.54
N LEU A 10 20.48 16.76 1.49
CA LEU A 10 19.67 15.91 0.63
C LEU A 10 18.18 16.05 0.96
N ALA A 11 17.81 16.00 2.24
CA ALA A 11 16.43 16.17 2.67
C ALA A 11 15.89 17.56 2.28
N SER A 12 16.69 18.61 2.45
CA SER A 12 16.29 19.97 2.10
C SER A 12 16.03 20.13 0.60
N ILE A 13 16.95 19.62 -0.24
CA ILE A 13 16.79 19.64 -1.70
C ILE A 13 15.57 18.80 -2.11
N TRP A 14 15.42 17.61 -1.55
CA TRP A 14 14.29 16.74 -1.85
C TRP A 14 12.96 17.39 -1.49
N ILE A 15 12.85 18.02 -0.31
CA ILE A 15 11.63 18.75 0.09
C ILE A 15 11.37 19.88 -0.90
N ALA A 16 12.38 20.71 -1.19
CA ALA A 16 12.24 21.84 -2.11
C ALA A 16 11.73 21.41 -3.50
N LEU A 17 12.29 20.33 -4.07
CA LEU A 17 11.85 19.78 -5.35
C LEU A 17 10.43 19.22 -5.29
N ASN A 18 10.01 18.70 -4.14
CA ASN A 18 8.65 18.17 -3.93
C ASN A 18 7.65 19.24 -3.46
N MET A 19 8.06 20.48 -3.17
CA MET A 19 7.16 21.54 -2.70
C MET A 19 6.01 21.81 -3.66
N PHE A 20 6.25 21.63 -4.97
CA PHE A 20 5.19 21.73 -5.99
C PHE A 20 3.99 20.80 -5.70
N TRP A 21 4.24 19.60 -5.16
CA TRP A 21 3.19 18.64 -4.79
C TRP A 21 2.75 18.77 -3.33
N ILE A 22 3.71 19.01 -2.43
CA ILE A 22 3.45 19.08 -0.98
C ILE A 22 2.57 20.28 -0.65
N LEU A 23 2.83 21.45 -1.23
CA LEU A 23 2.08 22.66 -0.88
C LEU A 23 0.60 22.55 -1.24
N PRO A 24 0.19 22.25 -2.49
CA PRO A 24 -1.23 22.10 -2.81
C PRO A 24 -1.91 21.02 -1.97
N MET A 25 -1.24 19.88 -1.77
CA MET A 25 -1.80 18.80 -0.94
C MET A 25 -2.05 19.27 0.49
N ALA A 26 -1.13 20.03 1.09
CA ALA A 26 -1.28 20.56 2.44
C ALA A 26 -2.38 21.63 2.52
N PHE A 27 -2.45 22.55 1.54
CA PHE A 27 -3.46 23.61 1.50
C PHE A 27 -4.88 23.07 1.32
N PHE A 28 -5.06 22.07 0.46
CA PHE A 28 -6.37 21.50 0.13
C PHE A 28 -6.72 20.26 0.92
N LEU A 29 -5.90 19.84 1.90
CA LEU A 29 -6.08 18.57 2.62
C LEU A 29 -7.47 18.41 3.23
N LYS A 30 -7.99 19.48 3.87
CA LYS A 30 -9.32 19.48 4.50
C LYS A 30 -10.44 19.32 3.48
N GLU A 31 -10.37 20.07 2.38
CA GLU A 31 -11.37 20.01 1.31
C GLU A 31 -11.38 18.64 0.63
N GLN A 32 -10.20 18.08 0.36
CA GLN A 32 -10.05 16.73 -0.18
C GLN A 32 -10.65 15.68 0.76
N PHE A 33 -10.46 15.82 2.08
CA PHE A 33 -11.04 14.91 3.06
C PHE A 33 -12.57 15.00 3.12
N VAL A 34 -13.13 16.22 3.12
CA VAL A 34 -14.59 16.44 3.09
C VAL A 34 -15.19 15.90 1.81
N THR A 35 -14.56 16.16 0.67
CA THR A 35 -15.02 15.67 -0.64
C THR A 35 -14.98 14.14 -0.69
N ALA A 36 -13.91 13.51 -0.20
CA ALA A 36 -13.78 12.05 -0.16
C ALA A 36 -14.83 11.39 0.74
N THR A 37 -15.08 11.95 1.92
CA THR A 37 -16.10 11.44 2.85
C THR A 37 -17.51 11.61 2.31
N ALA A 38 -17.85 12.78 1.75
CA ALA A 38 -19.13 13.00 1.09
C ALA A 38 -19.33 12.02 -0.08
N THR A 39 -18.31 11.79 -0.90
CA THR A 39 -18.38 10.83 -2.02
C THR A 39 -18.67 9.41 -1.53
N LEU A 40 -18.01 8.98 -0.45
CA LEU A 40 -18.25 7.67 0.16
C LEU A 40 -19.68 7.52 0.69
N GLU A 41 -20.22 8.56 1.34
CA GLU A 41 -21.61 8.60 1.79
C GLU A 41 -22.60 8.47 0.61
N HIS A 42 -22.33 9.16 -0.51
CA HIS A 42 -23.17 9.07 -1.71
C HIS A 42 -23.13 7.68 -2.35
N LEU A 43 -22.01 6.96 -2.20
CA LEU A 43 -21.85 5.57 -2.67
C LEU A 43 -22.37 4.54 -1.65
N GLY A 44 -22.83 4.97 -0.47
CA GLY A 44 -23.24 4.07 0.61
C GLY A 44 -22.11 3.20 1.16
N MET A 45 -20.85 3.64 1.01
CA MET A 45 -19.65 2.89 1.38
C MET A 45 -19.03 3.47 2.66
N ALA A 46 -18.69 2.61 3.64
CA ALA A 46 -17.98 3.07 4.82
C ALA A 46 -16.48 3.27 4.52
N SER A 47 -15.82 4.22 5.20
CA SER A 47 -14.38 4.48 5.02
C SER A 47 -13.50 3.27 5.27
N ILE A 48 -13.93 2.36 6.15
CA ILE A 48 -13.23 1.09 6.41
C ILE A 48 -13.28 0.14 5.20
N ASP A 49 -14.35 0.18 4.42
CA ASP A 49 -14.50 -0.66 3.22
C ASP A 49 -13.61 -0.13 2.09
N LEU A 50 -13.52 1.20 1.92
CA LEU A 50 -12.55 1.81 1.01
C LEU A 50 -11.11 1.48 1.42
N PHE A 51 -10.80 1.48 2.73
CA PHE A 51 -9.48 1.13 3.22
C PHE A 51 -9.14 -0.34 2.93
N LYS A 52 -10.09 -1.27 3.15
CA LYS A 52 -9.93 -2.68 2.78
C LYS A 52 -9.75 -2.86 1.26
N LEU A 53 -10.48 -2.09 0.45
CA LEU A 53 -10.40 -2.13 -1.01
C LEU A 53 -9.01 -1.73 -1.53
N ASN A 54 -8.37 -0.77 -0.85
CA ASN A 54 -7.01 -0.32 -1.16
C ASN A 54 -5.90 -1.10 -0.42
N SER A 55 -6.26 -2.23 0.17
CA SER A 55 -5.33 -3.14 0.85
C SER A 55 -5.33 -4.50 0.15
N ALA A 56 -4.24 -5.24 0.31
CA ALA A 56 -4.09 -6.55 -0.33
C ALA A 56 -3.90 -7.68 0.68
N GLN A 57 -4.42 -8.88 0.40
CA GLN A 57 -4.06 -10.04 1.22
C GLN A 57 -2.56 -10.34 1.08
N ILE A 58 -1.96 -10.96 2.10
CA ILE A 58 -0.51 -11.17 2.14
C ILE A 58 0.00 -12.00 0.96
N LEU A 59 -0.75 -13.05 0.57
CA LEU A 59 -0.39 -13.91 -0.56
C LEU A 59 -0.44 -13.13 -1.89
N ASP A 60 -1.46 -12.29 -2.05
CA ASP A 60 -1.59 -11.44 -3.23
C ASP A 60 -0.51 -10.34 -3.26
N THR A 61 -0.12 -9.83 -2.10
CA THR A 61 0.99 -8.88 -1.98
C THR A 61 2.32 -9.51 -2.38
N VAL A 62 2.62 -10.70 -1.88
CA VAL A 62 3.86 -11.43 -2.17
C VAL A 62 3.99 -11.73 -3.66
N ARG A 63 2.88 -12.10 -4.32
CA ARG A 63 2.85 -12.42 -5.76
C ARG A 63 2.57 -11.21 -6.67
N LEU A 64 2.53 -10.00 -6.10
CA LEU A 64 2.27 -8.73 -6.81
C LEU A 64 0.91 -8.69 -7.55
N ALA A 65 -0.12 -9.34 -7.00
CA ALA A 65 -1.48 -9.41 -7.53
C ALA A 65 -2.53 -8.75 -6.60
N GLY A 66 -2.09 -7.85 -5.71
CA GLY A 66 -2.92 -7.25 -4.66
C GLY A 66 -3.93 -6.19 -5.11
N ILE A 67 -4.01 -5.86 -6.40
CA ILE A 67 -4.94 -4.83 -6.88
C ILE A 67 -6.37 -5.40 -6.93
N TRP A 68 -7.31 -4.74 -6.24
CA TRP A 68 -8.71 -5.17 -6.14
C TRP A 68 -9.40 -5.33 -7.51
N ALA A 69 -9.03 -4.49 -8.48
CA ALA A 69 -9.61 -4.46 -9.82
C ALA A 69 -9.38 -5.76 -10.61
N LEU A 70 -8.40 -6.59 -10.23
CA LEU A 70 -8.19 -7.91 -10.86
C LEU A 70 -9.31 -8.91 -10.53
N ASN A 71 -9.90 -8.80 -9.34
CA ASN A 71 -10.89 -9.76 -8.85
C ASN A 71 -12.30 -9.17 -8.85
N SER A 72 -12.53 -8.08 -9.57
CA SER A 72 -13.78 -7.34 -9.57
C SER A 72 -14.16 -6.88 -10.98
N GLY A 73 -15.40 -6.39 -11.09
CA GLY A 73 -15.97 -5.97 -12.34
C GLY A 73 -17.21 -5.11 -12.11
N TYR A 74 -17.73 -4.56 -13.20
CA TYR A 74 -18.96 -3.78 -13.19
C TYR A 74 -20.04 -4.54 -13.96
N LYS A 75 -21.21 -4.76 -13.32
CA LYS A 75 -22.35 -5.49 -13.93
C LYS A 75 -22.01 -6.89 -14.47
N GLY A 76 -21.04 -7.56 -13.85
CA GLY A 76 -20.57 -8.89 -14.27
C GLY A 76 -19.40 -8.86 -15.25
N ASP A 77 -19.08 -7.69 -15.83
CA ASP A 77 -17.94 -7.53 -16.73
C ASP A 77 -16.66 -7.22 -15.94
N PRO A 78 -15.59 -8.02 -16.10
CA PRO A 78 -14.34 -7.77 -15.38
C PRO A 78 -13.71 -6.45 -15.82
N TYR A 79 -13.06 -5.73 -14.90
CA TYR A 79 -12.35 -4.49 -15.24
C TYR A 79 -11.19 -4.71 -16.22
N PHE A 80 -10.59 -5.89 -16.18
CA PHE A 80 -9.55 -6.28 -17.13
C PHE A 80 -9.98 -7.54 -17.90
N PRO A 81 -9.93 -7.53 -19.24
CA PRO A 81 -10.33 -8.69 -20.04
C PRO A 81 -9.42 -9.91 -19.81
N TRP A 82 -8.20 -9.70 -19.31
CA TRP A 82 -7.20 -10.73 -19.02
C TRP A 82 -7.16 -11.17 -17.55
N ALA A 83 -8.01 -10.61 -16.68
CA ALA A 83 -8.04 -10.93 -15.25
C ALA A 83 -8.24 -12.42 -14.96
N SER A 84 -9.12 -13.07 -15.73
CA SER A 84 -9.42 -14.49 -15.59
C SER A 84 -8.21 -15.38 -15.87
N ALA A 85 -7.39 -15.01 -16.86
CA ALA A 85 -6.15 -15.72 -17.18
C ALA A 85 -5.18 -15.66 -15.99
N TYR A 86 -5.02 -14.50 -15.36
CA TYR A 86 -4.16 -14.31 -14.18
C TYR A 86 -4.63 -15.07 -12.93
N SER A 87 -5.87 -15.53 -12.92
CA SER A 87 -6.43 -16.40 -11.88
C SER A 87 -6.21 -17.90 -12.18
N SER A 88 -5.66 -18.25 -13.34
CA SER A 88 -5.36 -19.65 -13.68
C SER A 88 -4.27 -20.22 -12.75
N PRO A 89 -4.35 -21.50 -12.34
CA PRO A 89 -3.37 -22.11 -11.44
C PRO A 89 -1.92 -22.00 -11.93
N ILE A 90 -1.73 -22.05 -13.25
CA ILE A 90 -0.41 -21.96 -13.88
C ILE A 90 0.18 -20.56 -13.71
N LEU A 91 -0.59 -19.51 -14.03
CA LEU A 91 -0.09 -18.13 -13.87
C LEU A 91 0.06 -17.73 -12.40
N VAL A 92 -0.82 -18.26 -11.52
CA VAL A 92 -0.63 -18.12 -10.07
C VAL A 92 0.70 -18.76 -9.63
N ALA A 93 1.02 -19.99 -10.06
CA ALA A 93 2.28 -20.63 -9.74
C ALA A 93 3.49 -19.85 -10.28
N ILE A 94 3.42 -19.38 -11.53
CA ILE A 94 4.48 -18.58 -12.16
C ILE A 94 4.70 -17.25 -11.43
N SER A 95 3.64 -16.62 -10.91
CA SER A 95 3.76 -15.35 -10.18
C SER A 95 4.62 -15.45 -8.92
N PHE A 96 4.76 -16.65 -8.33
CA PHE A 96 5.65 -16.88 -7.20
C PHE A 96 7.13 -16.97 -7.58
N LEU A 97 7.48 -17.08 -8.86
CA LEU A 97 8.89 -17.09 -9.27
C LEU A 97 9.59 -15.77 -8.93
N MET A 98 8.91 -14.62 -9.09
CA MET A 98 9.48 -13.31 -8.74
C MET A 98 9.87 -13.20 -7.25
N PRO A 99 8.97 -13.43 -6.27
CA PRO A 99 9.34 -13.38 -4.86
C PRO A 99 10.36 -14.47 -4.50
N LEU A 100 10.29 -15.68 -5.09
CA LEU A 100 11.29 -16.72 -4.86
C LEU A 100 12.68 -16.26 -5.28
N LEU A 101 12.82 -15.64 -6.46
CA LEU A 101 14.09 -15.09 -6.93
C LEU A 101 14.56 -13.91 -6.06
N ALA A 102 13.65 -13.04 -5.63
CA ALA A 102 13.97 -11.90 -4.77
C ALA A 102 14.51 -12.33 -3.39
N PHE A 103 13.98 -13.42 -2.83
CA PHE A 103 14.40 -13.96 -1.53
C PHE A 103 15.44 -15.08 -1.63
N PHE A 104 15.74 -15.60 -2.82
CA PHE A 104 16.76 -16.64 -3.03
C PHE A 104 18.12 -16.30 -2.40
N PRO A 105 18.62 -15.04 -2.44
CA PRO A 105 19.86 -14.67 -1.78
C PRO A 105 19.89 -14.97 -0.27
N LEU A 106 18.76 -15.01 0.44
CA LEU A 106 18.74 -15.37 1.88
C LEU A 106 19.22 -16.80 2.15
N LEU A 107 19.09 -17.69 1.16
CA LEU A 107 19.51 -19.08 1.25
C LEU A 107 21.00 -19.25 0.91
N VAL A 108 21.54 -18.41 0.01
CA VAL A 108 22.92 -18.56 -0.50
C VAL A 108 23.91 -17.59 0.16
N ARG A 109 23.49 -16.35 0.45
CA ARG A 109 24.34 -15.26 0.96
C ARG A 109 23.60 -14.36 1.94
N ARG A 110 23.95 -14.42 3.23
CA ARG A 110 23.33 -13.61 4.29
C ARG A 110 24.19 -12.41 4.68
N ASN A 111 24.44 -11.52 3.72
CA ASN A 111 25.16 -10.27 4.02
C ASN A 111 24.21 -9.18 4.56
N LYS A 112 24.78 -8.11 5.10
CA LYS A 112 24.03 -6.98 5.69
C LYS A 112 23.02 -6.34 4.72
N TYR A 113 23.31 -6.32 3.42
CA TYR A 113 22.42 -5.74 2.42
C TYR A 113 21.23 -6.64 2.14
N VAL A 114 21.46 -7.95 1.98
CA VAL A 114 20.39 -8.94 1.79
C VAL A 114 19.44 -8.91 2.99
N LEU A 115 19.97 -8.89 4.21
CA LEU A 115 19.17 -8.79 5.43
C LEU A 115 18.38 -7.47 5.48
N PHE A 116 19.03 -6.34 5.18
CA PHE A 116 18.39 -5.03 5.16
C PHE A 116 17.21 -4.97 4.19
N PHE A 117 17.42 -5.36 2.92
CA PHE A 117 16.35 -5.34 1.92
C PHE A 117 15.25 -6.36 2.21
N SER A 118 15.60 -7.54 2.76
CA SER A 118 14.60 -8.54 3.14
C SER A 118 13.70 -8.04 4.27
N LEU A 119 14.28 -7.39 5.30
CA LEU A 119 13.53 -6.78 6.38
C LEU A 119 12.67 -5.62 5.88
N LEU A 120 13.20 -4.78 4.99
CA LEU A 120 12.45 -3.70 4.38
C LEU A 120 11.23 -4.22 3.61
N THR A 121 11.40 -5.28 2.82
CA THR A 121 10.30 -5.93 2.08
C THR A 121 9.26 -6.52 3.02
N LEU A 122 9.69 -7.18 4.11
CA LEU A 122 8.76 -7.69 5.13
C LEU A 122 7.95 -6.55 5.74
N LEU A 123 8.59 -5.44 6.14
CA LEU A 123 7.90 -4.26 6.66
C LEU A 123 6.92 -3.68 5.62
N ALA A 124 7.33 -3.60 4.36
CA ALA A 124 6.47 -3.12 3.27
C ALA A 124 5.23 -4.02 3.11
N PHE A 125 5.37 -5.34 3.19
CA PHE A 125 4.23 -6.27 3.14
C PHE A 125 3.24 -6.03 4.29
N PHE A 126 3.73 -5.74 5.49
CA PHE A 126 2.87 -5.40 6.64
C PHE A 126 2.10 -4.10 6.44
N VAL A 127 2.68 -3.11 5.75
CA VAL A 127 2.02 -1.86 5.40
C VAL A 127 0.98 -2.07 4.31
N ILE A 128 1.34 -2.76 3.21
CA ILE A 128 0.47 -2.97 2.05
C ILE A 128 -0.78 -3.79 2.41
N LYS A 129 -0.65 -4.76 3.32
CA LYS A 129 -1.81 -5.59 3.70
C LYS A 129 -2.88 -4.86 4.49
N GLY A 130 -2.59 -3.67 5.04
CA GLY A 130 -3.52 -2.89 5.84
C GLY A 130 -4.26 -3.70 6.92
N PRO A 131 -5.61 -3.79 6.85
CA PRO A 131 -6.46 -4.40 7.87
C PRO A 131 -6.50 -5.93 7.85
N TYR A 132 -5.87 -6.59 6.87
CA TYR A 132 -5.83 -8.06 6.84
C TYR A 132 -4.90 -8.62 7.94
N PRO A 133 -5.14 -9.84 8.46
CA PRO A 133 -4.21 -10.49 9.41
C PRO A 133 -2.79 -10.70 8.83
N PRO A 134 -1.75 -10.81 9.67
CA PRO A 134 -1.73 -10.60 11.13
C PRO A 134 -1.68 -9.11 11.51
N LEU A 135 -2.03 -8.72 12.75
CA LEU A 135 -2.08 -7.32 13.24
C LEU A 135 -3.19 -6.42 12.64
N GLY A 136 -4.12 -6.97 11.85
CA GLY A 136 -5.23 -6.22 11.26
C GLY A 136 -6.05 -5.42 12.27
N GLY A 137 -6.34 -6.00 13.44
CA GLY A 137 -7.08 -5.31 14.50
C GLY A 137 -6.39 -4.05 15.04
N VAL A 138 -5.06 -4.04 15.13
CA VAL A 138 -4.29 -2.84 15.54
C VAL A 138 -4.42 -1.75 14.48
N ILE A 139 -4.25 -2.11 13.22
CA ILE A 139 -4.36 -1.17 12.09
C ILE A 139 -5.77 -0.59 11.99
N ILE A 140 -6.80 -1.43 12.15
CA ILE A 140 -8.20 -0.99 12.18
C ILE A 140 -8.42 -0.04 13.36
N SER A 141 -7.91 -0.37 14.55
CA SER A 141 -8.06 0.49 15.73
C SER A 141 -7.42 1.86 15.53
N LEU A 142 -6.19 1.90 14.99
CA LEU A 142 -5.52 3.16 14.64
C LEU A 142 -6.30 3.96 13.59
N PHE A 143 -6.82 3.28 12.56
CA PHE A 143 -7.63 3.89 11.51
C PHE A 143 -8.96 4.46 12.07
N THR A 144 -9.64 3.73 12.95
CA THR A 144 -10.87 4.19 13.59
C THR A 144 -10.60 5.34 14.56
N ILE A 145 -9.49 5.35 15.30
CA ILE A 145 -9.12 6.50 16.15
C ILE A 145 -8.84 7.74 15.30
N ALA A 146 -8.12 7.57 14.18
CA ALA A 146 -7.82 8.65 13.26
C ALA A 146 -9.07 9.23 12.57
N ASN A 147 -10.04 8.38 12.20
CA ASN A 147 -11.29 8.82 11.58
C ASN A 147 -12.37 9.27 12.58
N GLY A 148 -12.41 8.66 13.77
CA GLY A 148 -13.39 8.92 14.83
C GLY A 148 -13.10 10.19 15.62
N LYS A 149 -11.82 10.59 15.71
CA LYS A 149 -11.50 12.00 15.88
C LYS A 149 -11.90 12.69 14.58
N LYS A 150 -13.05 13.38 14.58
CA LYS A 150 -13.33 14.45 13.61
C LYS A 150 -12.07 15.33 13.56
N LEU A 151 -11.19 15.10 12.59
CA LEU A 151 -9.84 15.68 12.58
C LEU A 151 -9.88 17.21 12.45
N PHE A 152 -11.07 17.78 12.24
CA PHE A 152 -11.35 19.20 12.36
C PHE A 152 -12.80 19.38 12.87
N THR A 153 -12.98 19.60 14.17
CA THR A 153 -13.75 20.80 14.54
C THR A 153 -13.00 22.00 14.03
#